data_AF-A0A5J4ZGZ4-F1
#
_entry.id   AF-A0A5J4ZGZ4-F1
#
_cell.length_a   1.000
_cell.length_b   1.000
_cell.length_c   1.000
_cell.angle_alpha   90.00
_cell.angle_beta   90.00
_cell.angle_gamma   90.00
#
_symmetry.space_group_name_H-M   'P 1'
#
loop_
_entity.id
_entity.type
_entity.pdbx_description
1 polymer ?
#
loop_
_entity_poly.entity_id
_entity_poly.type
_entity_poly.pdbx_seq_one_letter_code
_entity_poly.pdbx_strand_id
1 'polypeptide(L)'
;MIYGIDSVHGHNNVYMATIFPHNVGLGATRDPEFVKKIGAATAREVTAAGTTYVFVACIAVCRDTRWGRCYANYCEDHKIVQAMTEIIPGLQGEGPANSPKGVPLLLAKQRLWHALSSIWEMMEQLKASMRTTL
;
A
#
# COMPACT_ATOMS: atom_id res chain seq x y z
N MET A 1 -10.98 -15.01 11.80
CA MET A 1 -11.06 -13.65 12.36
C MET A 1 -10.34 -12.70 11.41
N ILE A 2 -10.90 -11.51 11.14
CA ILE A 2 -10.24 -10.43 10.37
C ILE A 2 -10.00 -9.28 11.35
N TYR A 3 -8.78 -8.73 11.38
CA TYR A 3 -8.43 -7.57 12.19
C TYR A 3 -8.20 -6.36 11.28
N GLY A 4 -8.93 -5.26 11.55
CA GLY A 4 -8.88 -4.02 10.79
C GLY A 4 -8.18 -2.92 11.58
N ILE A 5 -7.36 -2.10 10.91
CA ILE A 5 -6.69 -0.95 11.52
C ILE A 5 -6.67 0.26 10.58
N ASP A 6 -6.76 1.47 11.14
CA ASP A 6 -6.56 2.71 10.38
C ASP A 6 -5.07 2.85 9.99
N SER A 7 -4.78 2.72 8.69
CA SER A 7 -3.44 2.92 8.11
C SER A 7 -3.48 4.02 7.05
N VAL A 8 -3.95 5.20 7.46
CA VAL A 8 -4.36 6.29 6.56
C VAL A 8 -3.20 7.13 6.00
N HIS A 9 -1.98 6.95 6.52
CA HIS A 9 -0.75 7.60 6.04
C HIS A 9 0.49 6.79 6.45
N GLY A 10 0.47 5.49 6.15
CA GLY A 10 1.39 4.49 6.70
C GLY A 10 0.74 3.72 7.85
N HIS A 11 1.50 2.80 8.49
CA HIS A 11 1.02 2.02 9.63
C HIS A 11 1.05 2.82 10.94
N ASN A 12 0.38 3.97 10.91
CA ASN A 12 0.49 5.10 11.84
C ASN A 12 0.22 4.80 13.32
N ASN A 13 -0.44 3.68 13.64
CA ASN A 13 -0.69 3.26 15.02
C ASN A 13 0.44 2.41 15.62
N VAL A 14 1.43 1.99 14.82
CA VAL A 14 2.54 1.15 15.28
C VAL A 14 3.77 1.99 15.55
N TYR A 15 4.38 1.77 16.72
CA TYR A 15 5.62 2.42 17.10
C TYR A 15 6.72 2.14 16.07
N MET A 16 7.43 3.19 15.64
CA MET A 16 8.49 3.14 14.62
C MET A 16 8.05 2.77 13.20
N ALA A 17 6.75 2.73 12.91
CA ALA A 17 6.26 2.62 11.54
C ALA A 17 6.60 3.86 10.72
N THR A 18 6.73 3.70 9.40
CA THR A 18 6.95 4.84 8.52
C THR A 18 5.68 5.68 8.45
N ILE A 19 5.84 7.00 8.64
CA ILE A 19 4.75 7.97 8.55
C ILE A 19 4.89 8.76 7.25
N PHE A 20 3.96 8.56 6.33
CA PHE A 20 3.90 9.29 5.07
C PHE A 20 3.15 10.63 5.23
N PRO A 21 3.32 11.58 4.29
CA PRO A 21 2.47 12.77 4.23
C PRO A 21 0.99 12.40 4.18
N HIS A 22 0.14 13.20 4.83
CA HIS A 22 -1.30 13.06 4.69
C HIS A 22 -1.77 13.34 3.25
N ASN A 23 -2.95 12.85 2.92
CA ASN A 23 -3.49 12.83 1.56
C ASN A 23 -3.51 14.19 0.86
N VAL A 24 -3.72 15.30 1.57
CA VAL A 24 -3.66 16.63 0.94
C VAL A 24 -2.26 16.93 0.36
N GLY A 25 -1.21 16.50 1.06
CA GLY A 25 0.17 16.61 0.59
C GLY A 25 0.45 15.66 -0.58
N LEU A 26 -0.07 14.43 -0.53
CA LEU A 26 0.02 13.48 -1.64
C LEU A 26 -0.75 13.97 -2.88
N GLY A 27 -1.91 14.58 -2.69
CA GLY A 27 -2.68 15.18 -3.78
C GLY A 27 -1.95 16.35 -4.42
N ALA A 28 -1.12 17.08 -3.67
CA ALA A 28 -0.29 18.17 -4.19
C ALA A 28 0.85 17.68 -5.09
N THR A 29 1.31 16.43 -4.98
CA THR A 29 2.37 15.89 -5.84
C THR A 29 1.90 15.64 -7.27
N ARG A 30 0.59 15.42 -7.48
CA ARG A 30 0.01 14.99 -8.77
C ARG A 30 0.67 13.73 -9.33
N ASP A 31 1.18 12.86 -8.46
CA ASP A 31 1.89 11.62 -8.82
C ASP A 31 1.16 10.37 -8.27
N PRO A 32 0.25 9.77 -9.06
CA PRO A 32 -0.45 8.53 -8.70
C PRO A 32 0.49 7.33 -8.50
N GLU A 33 1.57 7.24 -9.27
CA GLU A 33 2.53 6.13 -9.17
C GLU A 33 3.29 6.19 -7.85
N PHE A 34 3.62 7.39 -7.37
CA PHE A 34 4.16 7.57 -6.04
C PHE A 34 3.18 7.11 -4.95
N VAL A 35 1.89 7.46 -5.08
CA VAL A 35 0.85 7.03 -4.14
C VAL A 35 0.63 5.51 -4.17
N LYS A 36 0.76 4.85 -5.33
CA LYS A 36 0.77 3.39 -5.45
C LYS A 36 1.91 2.75 -4.66
N LYS A 37 3.12 3.31 -4.78
CA LYS A 37 4.30 2.84 -4.03
C LYS A 37 4.13 3.00 -2.52
N ILE A 38 3.50 4.10 -2.07
CA ILE A 38 3.13 4.30 -0.66
C ILE A 38 2.15 3.22 -0.20
N GLY A 39 1.14 2.90 -1.01
CA GLY A 39 0.22 1.79 -0.75
C GLY A 39 0.96 0.45 -0.55
N ALA A 40 1.90 0.13 -1.45
CA ALA A 40 2.69 -1.09 -1.37
C ALA A 40 3.62 -1.14 -0.15
N ALA A 41 4.25 -0.02 0.21
CA ALA A 41 5.05 0.08 1.43
C ALA A 41 4.19 -0.09 2.69
N THR A 42 3.04 0.57 2.74
CA THR A 42 2.08 0.46 3.85
C THR A 42 1.58 -0.98 4.01
N ALA A 43 1.25 -1.66 2.91
CA ALA A 43 0.83 -3.06 2.94
C ALA A 43 1.89 -3.98 3.56
N ARG A 44 3.18 -3.75 3.25
CA ARG A 44 4.29 -4.52 3.84
C ARG A 44 4.40 -4.31 5.35
N GLU A 45 4.30 -3.07 5.82
CA GLU A 45 4.39 -2.78 7.26
C GLU A 45 3.21 -3.37 8.04
N VAL A 46 1.99 -3.20 7.52
CA VAL A 46 0.77 -3.72 8.14
C VAL A 46 0.78 -5.25 8.19
N THR A 47 1.18 -5.91 7.11
CA THR A 47 1.27 -7.38 7.07
C THR A 47 2.40 -7.92 7.95
N ALA A 48 3.50 -7.18 8.11
CA ALA A 48 4.56 -7.52 9.05
C ALA A 48 4.06 -7.50 10.51
N ALA A 49 3.20 -6.54 10.85
CA ALA A 49 2.53 -6.46 12.16
C ALA A 49 1.37 -7.45 12.35
N GLY A 50 1.10 -8.32 11.36
CA GLY A 50 0.07 -9.36 11.44
C GLY A 50 -1.35 -8.87 11.14
N THR A 51 -1.52 -7.63 10.70
CA THR A 51 -2.82 -7.10 10.28
C THR A 51 -3.06 -7.39 8.80
N THR A 52 -4.30 -7.73 8.44
CA THR A 52 -4.66 -8.14 7.08
C THR A 52 -5.70 -7.24 6.40
N TYR A 53 -6.26 -6.29 7.16
CA TYR A 53 -7.25 -5.35 6.67
C TYR A 53 -6.95 -3.93 7.17
N VAL A 54 -7.03 -2.96 6.27
CA VAL A 54 -6.73 -1.55 6.56
C VAL A 54 -7.89 -0.66 6.16
N PHE A 55 -8.15 0.33 7.00
CA PHE A 55 -8.93 1.51 6.61
C PHE A 55 -7.95 2.57 6.13
N VAL A 56 -8.06 2.94 4.86
CA VAL A 56 -7.08 3.77 4.16
C VAL A 56 -7.78 4.60 3.09
N ALA A 57 -7.13 5.69 2.68
CA ALA A 57 -7.57 6.56 1.59
C ALA A 57 -8.99 7.13 1.79
N CYS A 58 -9.09 8.31 2.41
CA CYS A 58 -10.34 9.07 2.36
C CYS A 58 -10.48 9.68 0.95
N ILE A 59 -11.25 9.00 0.10
CA ILE A 59 -11.59 9.44 -1.27
C ILE A 59 -12.72 10.47 -1.32
N ALA A 60 -13.02 11.11 -0.19
CA ALA A 60 -13.95 12.22 -0.20
C ALA A 60 -13.31 13.43 -0.92
N VAL A 61 -14.18 14.33 -1.37
CA VAL A 61 -13.78 15.57 -2.05
C VAL A 61 -14.09 16.70 -1.09
N CYS A 62 -13.07 17.17 -0.36
CA CYS A 62 -13.24 18.30 0.55
C CYS A 62 -13.42 19.58 -0.28
N ARG A 63 -14.61 20.20 -0.18
CA ARG A 63 -14.90 21.51 -0.81
C ARG A 63 -14.99 22.66 0.20
N ASP A 64 -14.95 22.34 1.49
CA ASP A 64 -15.00 23.31 2.58
C ASP A 64 -13.89 22.98 3.59
N THR A 65 -12.84 23.80 3.60
CA THR A 65 -11.64 23.60 4.42
C THR A 65 -11.90 23.69 5.92
N ARG A 66 -13.08 24.19 6.34
CA ARG A 66 -13.50 24.18 7.75
C ARG A 66 -13.78 22.77 8.25
N TRP A 67 -13.97 21.81 7.35
CA TRP A 67 -14.10 20.41 7.74
C TRP A 67 -12.77 19.88 8.27
N GLY A 68 -12.76 19.48 9.56
CA GLY A 68 -11.55 19.06 10.28
C GLY A 68 -10.84 17.82 9.72
N ARG A 69 -11.35 17.19 8.65
CA ARG A 69 -10.70 16.08 7.95
C ARG A 69 -10.23 16.44 6.54
N CYS A 70 -10.22 17.71 6.14
CA CYS A 70 -9.78 18.09 4.81
C CYS A 70 -8.36 17.63 4.47
N TYR A 71 -7.46 17.57 5.45
CA TYR A 71 -6.11 17.00 5.28
C TYR A 71 -6.10 15.53 4.85
N ALA A 72 -7.16 14.78 5.17
CA ALA A 72 -7.31 13.38 4.80
C ALA A 72 -7.82 13.20 3.37
N ASN A 73 -8.21 14.27 2.67
CA ASN A 73 -8.66 14.22 1.29
C ASN A 73 -7.52 14.61 0.36
N TYR A 74 -7.49 14.06 -0.85
CA TYR A 74 -6.43 14.38 -1.81
C TYR A 74 -6.59 15.77 -2.41
N CYS A 75 -7.82 16.17 -2.76
CA CYS A 75 -8.08 17.46 -3.40
C CYS A 75 -9.58 17.83 -3.36
N GLU A 76 -9.88 19.09 -3.64
CA GLU A 76 -11.24 19.56 -3.94
C GLU A 76 -11.69 19.20 -5.37
N ASP A 77 -10.74 18.90 -6.26
CA ASP A 77 -11.01 18.41 -7.61
C ASP A 77 -11.09 16.88 -7.62
N HIS A 78 -12.25 16.36 -8.02
CA HIS A 78 -12.53 14.93 -8.09
C HIS A 78 -11.60 14.19 -9.05
N LYS A 79 -11.06 14.84 -10.09
CA LYS A 79 -10.17 14.19 -11.06
C LYS A 79 -8.84 13.79 -10.41
N ILE A 80 -8.31 14.63 -9.53
CA ILE A 80 -7.13 14.28 -8.74
C ILE A 80 -7.47 13.17 -7.76
N VAL A 81 -8.60 13.26 -7.06
CA VAL A 81 -9.02 12.21 -6.11
C VAL A 81 -9.14 10.86 -6.82
N GLN A 82 -9.71 10.84 -8.03
CA GLN A 82 -9.78 9.65 -8.88
C GLN A 82 -8.40 9.12 -9.25
N ALA A 83 -7.47 9.99 -9.67
CA ALA A 83 -6.11 9.59 -10.00
C ALA A 83 -5.36 8.98 -8.79
N MET A 84 -5.58 9.50 -7.57
CA MET A 84 -4.92 9.01 -6.36
C MET A 84 -5.49 7.67 -5.83
N THR A 85 -6.51 7.11 -6.49
CA THR A 85 -7.02 5.77 -6.16
C THR A 85 -6.02 4.65 -6.45
N GLU A 86 -4.90 4.95 -7.11
CA GLU A 86 -3.76 4.03 -7.29
C GLU A 86 -3.16 3.49 -5.97
N ILE A 87 -3.46 4.11 -4.83
CA ILE A 87 -3.16 3.51 -3.52
C ILE A 87 -3.82 2.14 -3.33
N ILE A 88 -5.00 1.90 -3.93
CA ILE A 88 -5.77 0.66 -3.80
C ILE A 88 -5.01 -0.53 -4.40
N PRO A 89 -4.61 -0.53 -5.69
CA PRO A 89 -3.77 -1.62 -6.23
C PRO A 89 -2.39 -1.66 -5.58
N GLY A 90 -1.86 -0.53 -5.08
CA GLY A 90 -0.64 -0.52 -4.27
C GLY A 90 -0.77 -1.39 -3.02
N LEU A 91 -1.89 -1.25 -2.29
CA LEU A 91 -2.17 -2.04 -1.10
C LEU A 91 -2.51 -3.49 -1.45
N GLN A 92 -3.52 -3.70 -2.28
CA GLN A 92 -4.10 -5.02 -2.55
C GLN A 92 -3.21 -5.90 -3.44
N GLY A 93 -2.30 -5.30 -4.19
CA GLY A 93 -1.61 -5.93 -5.31
C GLY A 93 -2.50 -5.98 -6.56
N GLU A 94 -1.87 -6.25 -7.70
CA GLU A 94 -2.60 -6.44 -8.96
C GLU A 94 -3.46 -7.70 -8.90
N GLY A 95 -4.76 -7.55 -9.19
CA GLY A 95 -5.69 -8.67 -9.29
C GLY A 95 -5.39 -9.53 -10.53
N PRO A 96 -5.76 -10.82 -10.52
CA PRO A 96 -5.81 -11.61 -11.75
C PRO A 96 -6.64 -10.90 -12.83
N ALA A 97 -6.23 -10.96 -14.09
CA ALA A 97 -6.91 -10.26 -15.20
C ALA A 97 -8.43 -10.54 -15.28
N ASN A 98 -8.88 -11.70 -14.77
CA ASN A 98 -10.28 -12.13 -14.76
C ASN A 98 -10.94 -12.13 -13.37
N SER A 99 -10.40 -11.39 -12.39
CA SER A 99 -11.04 -11.31 -11.08
C SER A 99 -12.36 -10.52 -11.13
N PRO A 100 -13.42 -10.97 -10.45
CA PRO A 100 -14.63 -10.17 -10.32
C PRO A 100 -14.31 -8.81 -9.69
N LYS A 101 -14.74 -7.72 -10.34
CA LYS A 101 -14.55 -6.38 -9.80
C LYS A 101 -15.32 -6.23 -8.49
N GLY A 102 -14.70 -5.59 -7.50
CA GLY A 102 -15.33 -5.35 -6.19
C GLY A 102 -15.09 -6.44 -5.13
N VAL A 103 -14.27 -7.45 -5.42
CA VAL A 103 -13.81 -8.41 -4.41
C VAL A 103 -12.58 -7.84 -3.70
N PRO A 104 -12.58 -7.67 -2.36
CA PRO A 104 -11.40 -7.19 -1.64
C PRO A 104 -10.27 -8.21 -1.76
N LEU A 105 -9.15 -7.83 -2.39
CA LEU A 105 -7.92 -8.62 -2.27
C LEU A 105 -7.38 -8.41 -0.86
N LEU A 106 -7.49 -9.43 -0.01
CA LEU A 106 -6.82 -9.43 1.28
C LEU A 106 -5.30 -9.44 1.06
N LEU A 107 -4.57 -8.61 1.80
CA LEU A 107 -3.11 -8.39 1.74
C LEU A 107 -2.25 -9.67 1.93
N ALA A 108 -2.89 -10.82 2.17
CA ALA A 108 -2.27 -12.09 2.52
C ALA A 108 -1.37 -12.70 1.42
N LYS A 109 -1.52 -12.28 0.15
CA LYS A 109 -0.80 -12.94 -0.97
C LYS A 109 0.70 -12.60 -1.04
N GLN A 110 1.15 -11.48 -0.49
CA GLN A 110 2.55 -11.04 -0.62
C GLN A 110 3.53 -11.76 0.32
N ARG A 111 3.07 -12.25 1.49
CA ARG A 111 3.95 -12.83 2.52
C ARG A 111 4.67 -14.11 2.06
N LEU A 112 3.98 -15.00 1.35
CA LEU A 112 4.56 -16.27 0.88
C LEU A 112 5.44 -16.07 -0.35
N TRP A 113 5.02 -15.24 -1.30
CA TRP A 113 5.75 -15.06 -2.55
C TRP A 113 7.08 -14.35 -2.36
N HIS A 114 7.14 -13.31 -1.50
CA HIS A 114 8.39 -12.60 -1.23
C HIS A 114 9.37 -13.43 -0.39
N ALA A 115 8.88 -14.23 0.58
CA ALA A 115 9.72 -15.15 1.32
C ALA A 115 10.30 -16.26 0.43
N LEU A 116 9.49 -16.83 -0.47
CA LEU A 116 9.95 -17.89 -1.37
C LEU A 116 10.88 -17.37 -2.48
N SER A 117 10.64 -16.18 -3.00
CA SER A 117 11.54 -15.56 -4.01
C SER A 117 12.88 -15.14 -3.43
N SER A 118 12.92 -14.60 -2.21
CA SER A 118 14.19 -14.28 -1.53
C SER A 118 14.99 -15.55 -1.17
N ILE A 119 14.32 -16.63 -0.74
CA ILE A 119 14.97 -17.94 -0.56
C ILE A 119 15.50 -18.48 -1.90
N TRP A 120 14.74 -18.34 -2.98
CA TRP A 120 15.15 -18.79 -4.31
C TRP A 120 16.38 -18.03 -4.84
N GLU A 121 16.38 -16.69 -4.74
CA GLU A 121 17.54 -15.87 -5.12
C GLU A 121 18.78 -16.20 -4.30
N MET A 122 18.62 -16.42 -2.98
CA MET A 122 19.69 -16.88 -2.11
C MET A 122 20.23 -18.26 -2.55
N MET A 123 19.35 -19.19 -2.92
CA MET A 123 19.76 -20.50 -3.44
C MET A 123 20.50 -20.41 -4.79
N GLU A 124 20.09 -19.52 -5.69
CA GLU A 124 20.78 -19.29 -6.96
C GLU A 124 22.16 -18.64 -6.77
N GLN A 125 22.28 -17.69 -5.84
CA GLN A 125 23.58 -17.13 -5.45
C GLN A 125 24.51 -18.20 -4.85
N LEU A 126 23.98 -19.10 -4.02
CA LEU A 126 24.74 -20.21 -3.44
C LEU A 126 25.24 -21.18 -4.53
N LYS A 127 24.37 -21.54 -5.49
CA LYS A 127 24.73 -22.39 -6.63
C LYS A 127 25.79 -21.73 -7.51
N ALA A 128 25.71 -20.42 -7.74
CA ALA A 128 26.70 -19.67 -8.51
C ALA A 128 28.07 -19.63 -7.82
N SER A 129 28.08 -19.45 -6.49
CA SER A 129 29.30 -19.50 -5.67
C SER A 129 29.95 -20.88 -5.68
N MET A 130 29.17 -21.98 -5.71
CA MET A 130 29.73 -23.33 -5.74
C MET A 130 30.34 -23.73 -7.09
N ARG A 131 29.93 -23.07 -8.20
CA ARG A 131 30.47 -23.34 -9.55
C ARG A 131 31.78 -22.60 -9.85
N THR A 132 32.13 -21.60 -9.05
CA THR A 132 33.33 -20.78 -9.26
C THR A 132 34.54 -21.25 -8.42
N THR A 133 34.36 -22.28 -7.60
CA THR A 133 35.40 -22.85 -6.71
C THR A 133 35.92 -24.23 -7.17
N LEU A 134 35.67 -24.61 -8.42
CA LEU A 134 36.24 -25.77 -9.11
C LEU A 134 36.96 -25.30 -10.38
#